data_AF-A0A7X8MYD6-F1
#
_entry.id   AF-A0A7X8MYD6-F1
#
_cell.length_a   1.000
_cell.length_b   1.000
_cell.length_c   1.000
_cell.angle_alpha   90.00
_cell.angle_beta   90.00
_cell.angle_gamma   90.00
#
_symmetry.space_group_name_H-M   'P 1'
#
loop_
_entity.id
_entity.type
_entity.pdbx_description
1 polymer ?
#
loop_
_entity_poly.entity_id
_entity_poly.type
_entity_poly.pdbx_seq_one_letter_code
_entity_poly.pdbx_strand_id
1 'polypeptide(L)' 'MSTKTISTPVHYEAGDVLDSIDWNRIPDQTDLDIWNRLTSNFWLPEKVPVSNDIPSWRNMTDEEQLATMRVFTGLTFL' A
#
# COMPACT_ATOMS: atom_id res chain seq x y z
N MET A 1 7.03 -40.78 -10.31
CA MET A 1 5.86 -39.94 -9.98
C MET A 1 6.40 -38.57 -9.65
N SER A 2 6.11 -37.55 -10.46
CA SER A 2 6.59 -36.19 -10.23
C SER A 2 5.83 -35.60 -9.05
N THR A 3 6.52 -35.29 -7.96
CA THR A 3 5.94 -34.59 -6.79
C THR A 3 5.53 -33.20 -7.28
N LYS A 4 4.23 -32.94 -7.38
CA LYS A 4 3.73 -31.59 -7.69
C LYS A 4 4.07 -30.68 -6.52
N THR A 5 4.90 -29.67 -6.76
CA THR A 5 5.24 -28.65 -5.78
C THR A 5 4.00 -27.80 -5.52
N ILE A 6 3.71 -27.57 -4.24
CA ILE A 6 2.68 -26.62 -3.82
C ILE A 6 3.36 -25.25 -3.82
N SER A 7 2.90 -24.37 -4.70
CA SER A 7 3.50 -23.06 -4.88
C SER A 7 2.54 -21.98 -4.42
N THR A 8 3.07 -20.95 -3.75
CA THR A 8 2.32 -19.72 -3.51
C THR A 8 2.09 -19.01 -4.85
N PRO A 9 1.08 -18.12 -4.97
CA PRO A 9 0.80 -17.42 -6.21
C PRO A 9 1.99 -16.69 -6.84
N VAL A 10 2.94 -16.23 -6.01
CA VAL A 10 4.14 -15.49 -6.45
C VAL A 10 5.22 -16.41 -7.03
N HIS A 11 5.25 -17.69 -6.64
CA HIS A 11 6.26 -18.67 -7.07
C HIS A 11 5.68 -19.76 -7.98
N TYR A 12 4.53 -19.50 -8.58
CA TYR A 12 3.84 -20.47 -9.44
C TYR A 12 4.58 -20.67 -10.76
N GLU A 13 4.91 -21.92 -11.09
CA GLU A 13 5.35 -22.35 -12.41
C GLU A 13 4.30 -23.24 -13.09
N ALA A 14 4.35 -23.29 -14.43
CA ALA A 14 3.42 -24.08 -15.22
C ALA A 14 3.56 -25.58 -14.89
N GLY A 15 2.56 -26.13 -14.20
CA GLY A 15 2.57 -27.53 -13.73
C GLY A 15 2.40 -27.66 -12.21
N ASP A 16 2.60 -26.57 -11.47
CA ASP A 16 2.39 -26.50 -10.03
C ASP A 16 0.92 -26.60 -9.64
N VAL A 17 0.69 -26.92 -8.36
CA VAL A 17 -0.64 -26.81 -7.74
C VAL A 17 -0.66 -25.51 -6.96
N LEU A 18 -1.60 -24.63 -7.32
CA LEU A 18 -1.90 -23.44 -6.54
C LEU A 18 -2.78 -23.82 -5.37
N ASP A 19 -2.31 -23.56 -4.15
CA ASP A 19 -3.08 -23.82 -2.93
C ASP A 19 -3.80 -22.54 -2.46
N SER A 20 -4.89 -22.74 -1.73
CA SER A 20 -5.60 -21.66 -1.06
C SER A 20 -4.83 -21.17 0.17
N ILE A 21 -5.02 -19.90 0.53
CA ILE A 21 -4.46 -19.34 1.76
C ILE A 21 -5.15 -19.95 3.00
N ASP A 22 -4.36 -20.34 4.01
CA ASP A 22 -4.86 -20.77 5.32
C ASP A 22 -4.36 -19.82 6.43
N TRP A 23 -5.24 -18.91 6.88
CA TRP A 23 -4.95 -17.96 7.94
C TRP A 23 -4.82 -18.59 9.34
N ASN A 24 -5.19 -19.87 9.51
CA ASN A 24 -4.95 -20.59 10.76
C ASN A 24 -3.52 -21.14 10.85
N ARG A 25 -2.77 -21.13 9.75
CA ARG A 25 -1.39 -21.64 9.69
C ARG A 25 -0.50 -20.68 8.91
N ILE A 26 0.08 -19.73 9.64
CA ILE A 26 0.96 -18.70 9.08
C ILE A 26 2.42 -19.06 9.43
N PRO A 27 3.31 -19.27 8.44
CA PRO A 27 4.69 -19.69 8.69
C PRO A 27 5.59 -18.57 9.21
N ASP A 28 5.31 -17.31 8.86
CA ASP A 28 6.00 -16.12 9.35
C ASP A 28 5.01 -15.18 10.06
N GLN A 29 5.17 -15.01 11.37
CA GLN A 29 4.32 -14.14 12.18
C GLN A 29 4.34 -12.67 11.70
N THR A 30 5.44 -12.24 11.08
CA THR A 30 5.60 -10.88 10.55
C THR A 30 4.52 -10.55 9.51
N ASP A 31 4.12 -11.52 8.68
CA ASP A 31 3.08 -11.35 7.67
C ASP A 31 1.73 -10.98 8.31
N LEU A 32 1.37 -11.67 9.39
CA LEU A 32 0.12 -11.42 10.12
C LEU A 32 0.17 -10.06 10.83
N ASP A 33 1.30 -9.70 11.43
CA ASP A 33 1.46 -8.44 12.15
C ASP A 33 1.38 -7.24 11.19
N ILE A 34 2.01 -7.35 10.02
CA ILE A 34 1.93 -6.32 8.97
C ILE A 34 0.50 -6.22 8.43
N TRP A 35 -0.15 -7.35 8.13
CA TRP A 35 -1.55 -7.36 7.68
C TRP A 35 -2.48 -6.64 8.66
N ASN A 36 -2.39 -6.99 9.95
CA ASN A 36 -3.17 -6.35 11.01
C ASN A 36 -2.84 -4.85 11.12
N ARG A 37 -1.55 -4.48 11.02
CA ARG A 37 -1.15 -3.07 11.08
C ARG A 37 -1.71 -2.27 9.91
N LEU A 38 -1.62 -2.78 8.68
CA LEU A 38 -2.12 -2.11 7.48
C LEU A 38 -3.65 -1.96 7.52
N THR A 39 -4.36 -3.02 7.86
CA THR A 39 -5.83 -3.00 7.94
C THR A 39 -6.35 -2.12 9.08
N SER A 40 -5.67 -2.11 10.24
CA SER A 40 -6.03 -1.22 11.35
C SER A 40 -5.83 0.28 11.04
N ASN A 41 -4.93 0.60 10.10
CA ASN A 41 -4.63 1.96 9.67
C ASN A 41 -5.47 2.45 8.49
N PHE A 42 -6.45 1.68 8.03
CA PHE A 42 -7.24 2.05 6.86
C PHE A 42 -7.84 3.46 7.00
N TRP A 43 -7.60 4.31 6.00
CA TRP A 43 -8.16 5.65 5.90
C TRP A 43 -8.38 6.04 4.45
N LEU A 44 -9.33 6.96 4.24
CA LEU A 44 -9.66 7.55 2.94
C LEU A 44 -9.40 9.05 2.99
N PRO A 45 -9.00 9.68 1.86
CA PRO A 45 -8.64 11.09 1.82
C PRO A 45 -9.76 12.03 2.29
N GLU A 46 -11.02 11.68 2.06
CA GLU A 46 -12.20 12.46 2.44
C GLU A 46 -12.34 12.63 3.96
N LYS A 47 -11.65 11.82 4.76
CA LYS A 47 -11.61 11.96 6.22
C LYS A 47 -10.91 13.26 6.67
N VAL A 48 -10.01 13.81 5.86
CA VAL A 48 -9.20 14.99 6.22
C VAL A 48 -9.73 16.23 5.49
N PRO A 49 -10.23 17.26 6.21
CA PRO A 49 -10.80 18.45 5.59
C PRO A 49 -9.72 19.44 5.12
N VAL A 50 -9.09 19.16 3.97
CA VAL A 50 -8.02 19.99 3.37
C VAL A 50 -8.49 21.41 3.00
N SER A 51 -9.80 21.64 2.89
CA SER A 51 -10.36 22.98 2.66
C SER A 51 -9.94 24.02 3.72
N ASN A 52 -9.61 23.56 4.93
CA ASN A 52 -9.14 24.43 6.01
C ASN A 52 -7.75 25.04 5.73
N ASP A 53 -6.98 24.49 4.79
CA ASP A 53 -5.64 24.97 4.43
C ASP A 53 -5.64 26.01 3.29
N ILE A 54 -6.81 26.39 2.77
CA ILE A 54 -6.91 27.43 1.73
C ILE A 54 -6.29 28.77 2.16
N PRO A 55 -6.49 29.28 3.40
CA PRO A 55 -5.87 30.55 3.80
C PRO A 55 -4.35 30.48 3.89
N SER A 56 -3.78 29.37 4.41
CA SER A 56 -2.33 29.19 4.49
C SER A 56 -1.72 29.04 3.10
N TRP A 57 -2.37 28.28 2.20
CA TRP A 57 -1.97 28.16 0.80
C TRP A 57 -1.85 29.53 0.11
N ARG A 58 -2.85 30.41 0.29
CA ARG A 58 -2.86 31.76 -0.30
C ARG A 58 -1.77 32.68 0.23
N ASN A 59 -1.17 32.38 1.38
CA ASN A 59 -0.11 33.18 1.98
C ASN A 59 1.30 32.70 1.58
N MET A 60 1.41 31.56 0.89
CA MET A 60 2.70 31.05 0.37
C MET A 60 3.17 31.86 -0.84
N THR A 61 4.49 31.91 -1.07
CA THR A 61 5.04 32.50 -2.30
C THR A 61 4.75 31.62 -3.50
N ASP A 62 4.86 32.19 -4.70
CA ASP A 62 4.69 31.45 -5.96
C ASP A 62 5.70 30.29 -6.07
N GLU A 63 6.94 30.50 -5.61
CA GLU A 63 7.97 29.45 -5.58
C GLU A 63 7.63 28.32 -4.62
N GLU A 64 7.10 28.64 -3.44
CA GLU A 64 6.66 27.64 -2.45
C GLU A 64 5.51 26.80 -2.99
N GLN A 65 4.48 27.44 -3.57
CA GLN A 65 3.36 26.72 -4.18
C GLN A 65 3.82 25.81 -5.34
N LEU A 66 4.70 26.31 -6.20
CA LEU A 66 5.26 25.53 -7.31
C LEU A 66 6.07 24.32 -6.82
N ALA A 67 6.88 24.50 -5.77
CA ALA A 67 7.64 23.43 -5.16
C ALA A 67 6.69 22.36 -4.58
N THR A 68 5.68 22.77 -3.80
CA THR A 68 4.68 21.84 -3.22
C THR A 68 3.96 21.04 -4.29
N MET A 69 3.49 21.68 -5.36
CA MET A 69 2.82 20.98 -6.47
C MET A 69 3.72 19.97 -7.16
N ARG A 70 4.99 20.33 -7.44
CA ARG A 70 5.95 19.42 -8.09
C ARG A 70 6.30 18.25 -7.20
N VAL A 71 6.47 18.47 -5.89
CA VAL A 71 6.75 17.39 -4.93
C VAL A 71 5.57 16.42 -4.85
N PHE A 72 4.33 16.91 -4.65
CA PHE A 72 3.17 16.02 -4.57
C PHE A 72 2.87 15.30 -5.89
N THR A 73 3.08 15.97 -7.03
CA THR A 73 2.99 15.30 -8.33
C THR A 73 4.07 14.22 -8.47
N GLY A 74 5.30 14.51 -8.04
CA GLY A 74 6.40 13.55 -8.01
C GLY A 74 6.08 12.33 -7.17
N LEU A 75 5.64 12.52 -5.91
CA LEU A 75 5.25 11.42 -5.01
C LEU A 75 4.08 10.60 -5.53
N THR A 76 3.18 11.19 -6.34
CA THR A 76 2.08 10.46 -7.00
C THR A 76 2.56 9.57 -8.15
N PHE A 77 3.68 9.90 -8.78
CA PHE A 77 4.24 9.16 -9.92
C PHE A 77 5.21 8.04 -9.55
N LEU A 78 5.64 7.96 -8.29
CA LEU A 78 6.60 6.96 -7.80
C LEU A 78 6.03 5.54 -7.71
#